data_AF-A0A840UYJ8-F1
#
_entry.id   AF-A0A840UYJ8-F1
#
_cell.length_a   1.000
_cell.length_b   1.000
_cell.length_c   1.000
_cell.angle_alpha   90.00
_cell.angle_beta   90.00
_cell.angle_gamma   90.00
#
_symmetry.space_group_name_H-M   'P 1'
#
loop_
_entity.id
_entity.type
_entity.pdbx_description
1 polymer ?
#
loop_
_entity_poly.entity_id
_entity_poly.type
_entity_poly.pdbx_seq_one_letter_code
_entity_poly.pdbx_strand_id
1 'polypeptide(L)'
;MGSTGLLLLLFLCSHAAGNATIYMGSEVFQSYADELHSHPLIVLVFSTIVLLLFVIHIAFGLYLFFENRLVTPSRYAVDKKQAKNAFAANTMPYTGLLILLFVLVHVFGFTFSPEEIPISVTVKSALSGIFYGMFYLFSFAVLAVHLSHGFWSMLQTFGVNHPRYNILIARLTYIIPAFFLLLFGGIPLYFMSGAGASF
;
A
#
# COMPACT_ATOMS: atom_id res chain seq x y z
N MET A 1 -11.95 -11.54 0.99
CA MET A 1 -10.58 -11.03 1.20
C MET A 1 -9.77 -10.95 -0.09
N GLY A 2 -9.63 -12.04 -0.87
CA GLY A 2 -8.82 -12.03 -2.11
C GLY A 2 -9.20 -10.93 -3.12
N SER A 3 -10.48 -10.80 -3.48
CA SER A 3 -10.92 -9.79 -4.48
C SER A 3 -10.72 -8.35 -4.04
N THR A 4 -10.99 -8.02 -2.78
CA THR A 4 -10.74 -6.66 -2.27
C THR A 4 -9.25 -6.35 -2.23
N GLY A 5 -8.41 -7.34 -1.86
CA GLY A 5 -6.96 -7.21 -1.96
C GLY A 5 -6.45 -6.96 -3.38
N LEU A 6 -7.02 -7.66 -4.38
CA LEU A 6 -6.69 -7.44 -5.80
C LEU A 6 -7.02 -6.02 -6.24
N LEU A 7 -8.23 -5.54 -5.94
CA LEU A 7 -8.67 -4.20 -6.34
C LEU A 7 -7.84 -3.10 -5.66
N LEU A 8 -7.46 -3.28 -4.39
CA LEU A 8 -6.55 -2.37 -3.69
C LEU A 8 -5.13 -2.40 -4.26
N LEU A 9 -4.65 -3.57 -4.73
CA LEU A 9 -3.37 -3.66 -5.44
C LEU A 9 -3.41 -2.93 -6.79
N LEU A 10 -4.51 -3.06 -7.54
CA LEU A 10 -4.70 -2.32 -8.80
C LEU A 10 -4.74 -0.81 -8.57
N PHE A 11 -5.44 -0.37 -7.52
CA PHE A 11 -5.39 1.02 -7.08
C PHE A 11 -3.96 1.46 -6.72
N LEU A 12 -3.21 0.62 -6.00
CA LEU A 12 -1.82 0.90 -5.64
C LEU A 12 -0.94 1.05 -6.89
N CYS A 13 -1.16 0.25 -7.94
CA CYS A 13 -0.47 0.40 -9.22
C CYS A 13 -0.75 1.77 -9.87
N SER A 14 -2.03 2.18 -9.97
CA SER A 14 -2.37 3.49 -10.55
C SER A 14 -1.85 4.64 -9.69
N HIS A 15 -1.91 4.49 -8.36
CA HIS A 15 -1.38 5.47 -7.42
C HIS A 15 0.14 5.60 -7.55
N ALA A 16 0.86 4.48 -7.68
CA ALA A 16 2.31 4.48 -7.93
C ALA A 16 2.67 5.13 -9.26
N ALA A 17 1.89 4.91 -10.32
CA ALA A 17 2.11 5.53 -11.62
C ALA A 17 2.00 7.07 -11.54
N GLY A 18 0.96 7.59 -10.87
CA GLY A 18 0.84 9.02 -10.61
C GLY A 18 2.01 9.57 -9.78
N ASN A 19 2.36 8.90 -8.67
CA ASN A 19 3.46 9.34 -7.82
C ASN A 19 4.84 9.24 -8.51
N ALA A 20 5.03 8.33 -9.47
CA ALA A 20 6.29 8.22 -10.21
C ALA A 20 6.63 9.50 -10.98
N THR A 21 5.64 10.32 -11.34
CA THR A 21 5.85 11.63 -11.98
C THR A 21 6.59 12.62 -11.07
N ILE A 22 6.65 12.39 -9.75
CA ILE A 22 7.50 13.19 -8.84
C ILE A 22 8.97 13.15 -9.27
N TYR A 23 9.44 12.00 -9.75
CA TYR A 23 10.81 11.86 -10.26
C TYR A 23 11.05 12.60 -11.58
N MET A 24 10.00 13.12 -12.21
CA MET A 24 10.06 13.88 -13.46
C MET A 24 10.01 15.40 -13.24
N GLY A 25 9.82 15.86 -12.00
CA GLY A 25 9.79 17.28 -11.61
C GLY A 25 8.41 17.75 -11.12
N SER A 26 8.40 18.89 -10.42
CA SER A 26 7.17 19.45 -9.83
C SER A 26 6.11 19.79 -10.88
N GLU A 27 6.51 20.37 -12.01
CA GLU A 27 5.56 20.75 -13.07
C GLU A 27 4.79 19.54 -13.62
N VAL A 28 5.48 18.42 -13.87
CA VAL A 28 4.85 17.19 -14.38
C VAL A 28 3.91 16.58 -13.33
N PHE A 29 4.34 16.51 -12.07
CA PHE A 29 3.51 16.00 -10.97
C PHE A 29 2.29 16.89 -10.73
N GLN A 30 2.46 18.20 -10.74
CA GLN A 30 1.39 19.17 -10.55
C GLN A 30 0.40 19.11 -11.70
N SER A 31 0.87 19.09 -12.95
CA SER A 31 0.01 18.97 -14.14
C SER A 31 -0.81 17.68 -14.12
N TYR A 32 -0.22 16.55 -13.70
CA TYR A 32 -0.95 15.30 -13.50
C TYR A 32 -2.05 15.44 -12.43
N ALA A 33 -1.74 16.08 -11.29
CA ALA A 33 -2.71 16.30 -10.22
C ALA A 33 -3.86 17.22 -10.67
N ASP A 34 -3.54 18.30 -11.38
CA ASP A 34 -4.51 19.26 -11.91
C ASP A 34 -5.44 18.60 -12.92
N GLU A 35 -4.90 17.80 -13.85
CA GLU A 35 -5.70 17.05 -14.84
C GLU A 35 -6.65 16.07 -14.14
N LEU A 36 -6.16 15.32 -13.15
CA LEU A 36 -7.01 14.39 -12.38
C LEU A 36 -8.15 15.13 -11.66
N HIS A 37 -7.85 16.28 -11.05
CA HIS A 37 -8.83 17.07 -10.30
C HIS A 37 -9.74 17.94 -11.18
N SER A 38 -9.41 18.13 -12.46
CA SER A 38 -10.30 18.75 -13.45
C SER A 38 -11.59 17.93 -13.69
N HIS A 39 -11.60 16.67 -13.25
CA HIS A 39 -12.74 15.75 -13.31
C HIS A 39 -13.29 15.42 -11.91
N PRO A 40 -13.91 16.37 -11.19
CA PRO A 40 -14.26 16.22 -9.77
C PRO A 40 -15.26 15.07 -9.51
N LEU A 41 -16.18 14.79 -10.45
CA LEU A 41 -17.10 13.66 -10.31
C LEU A 41 -16.37 12.31 -10.38
N ILE A 42 -15.38 12.18 -11.26
CA ILE A 42 -14.57 10.96 -11.39
C ILE A 42 -13.77 10.74 -10.09
N VAL A 43 -13.14 11.80 -9.59
CA VAL A 43 -12.39 11.77 -8.32
C VAL A 43 -13.30 11.37 -7.15
N LEU A 44 -14.49 11.97 -7.04
CA LEU A 44 -15.46 11.64 -5.99
C LEU A 44 -15.90 10.18 -6.04
N VAL A 45 -16.29 9.68 -7.22
CA VAL A 45 -16.73 8.30 -7.39
C VAL A 45 -15.59 7.33 -7.08
N PHE A 46 -14.40 7.57 -7.64
CA PHE A 46 -13.27 6.68 -7.47
C PHE A 46 -12.76 6.65 -6.02
N SER A 47 -12.64 7.82 -5.37
CA SER A 47 -12.26 7.91 -3.95
C SER A 47 -13.26 7.22 -3.04
N THR A 48 -14.57 7.36 -3.31
CA THR A 48 -15.63 6.66 -2.56
C THR A 48 -15.52 5.14 -2.74
N ILE A 49 -15.30 4.66 -3.96
CA ILE A 49 -15.13 3.23 -4.24
C ILE A 49 -13.91 2.68 -3.50
N VAL A 50 -12.76 3.37 -3.57
CA VAL A 50 -11.53 2.94 -2.88
C VAL A 50 -11.74 2.93 -1.36
N LEU A 51 -12.41 3.93 -0.80
CA LEU A 51 -12.77 3.97 0.63
C LEU A 51 -13.63 2.77 1.03
N LEU A 52 -14.69 2.46 0.27
CA LEU A 52 -15.54 1.30 0.52
C LEU A 52 -14.76 0.00 0.43
N LEU A 53 -13.91 -0.17 -0.59
CA LEU A 53 -13.05 -1.35 -0.74
C LEU A 53 -12.10 -1.49 0.44
N PHE A 54 -11.52 -0.40 0.92
CA PHE A 54 -10.63 -0.38 2.07
C PHE A 54 -11.34 -0.79 3.36
N VAL A 55 -12.54 -0.24 3.62
CA VAL A 55 -13.36 -0.62 4.78
C VAL A 55 -13.77 -2.09 4.71
N ILE A 56 -14.25 -2.57 3.55
CA ILE A 56 -14.63 -3.97 3.36
C ILE A 56 -13.41 -4.90 3.53
N HIS A 57 -12.24 -4.49 3.04
CA HIS A 57 -11.00 -5.25 3.21
C HIS A 57 -10.60 -5.38 4.69
N ILE A 58 -10.66 -4.29 5.45
CA ILE A 58 -10.40 -4.32 6.90
C ILE A 58 -11.43 -5.17 7.62
N ALA A 59 -12.73 -5.01 7.32
CA ALA A 59 -13.80 -5.76 7.97
C ALA A 59 -13.63 -7.29 7.78
N PHE A 60 -13.37 -7.74 6.55
CA PHE A 60 -13.08 -9.16 6.30
C PHE A 60 -11.77 -9.61 6.94
N GLY A 61 -10.72 -8.78 6.95
CA GLY A 61 -9.46 -9.09 7.61
C GLY A 61 -9.63 -9.31 9.11
N LEU A 62 -10.39 -8.43 9.78
CA LEU A 62 -10.74 -8.55 11.19
C LEU A 62 -11.62 -9.77 11.46
N TYR A 63 -12.66 -9.99 10.64
CA TYR A 63 -13.52 -11.16 10.74
C TYR A 63 -12.70 -12.46 10.71
N LEU A 64 -11.83 -12.62 9.71
CA LEU A 64 -10.95 -13.80 9.60
C LEU A 64 -9.95 -13.89 10.76
N PHE A 65 -9.43 -12.76 11.25
CA PHE A 65 -8.53 -12.76 12.40
C PHE A 65 -9.21 -13.26 13.67
N PHE A 66 -10.41 -12.77 13.98
CA PHE A 66 -11.17 -13.20 15.15
C PHE A 66 -11.68 -14.64 14.99
N GLU A 67 -12.16 -15.02 13.80
CA GLU A 67 -12.55 -16.40 13.51
C GLU A 67 -11.38 -17.37 13.80
N ASN A 68 -10.17 -17.08 13.28
CA ASN A 68 -8.99 -17.90 13.54
C ASN A 68 -8.58 -17.94 15.02
N ARG A 69 -8.82 -16.87 15.79
CA ARG A 69 -8.52 -16.80 17.23
C ARG A 69 -9.48 -17.64 18.08
N LEU A 70 -10.72 -17.85 17.61
CA LEU A 70 -11.74 -18.61 18.30
C LEU A 70 -11.65 -20.12 18.04
N VAL A 71 -10.80 -20.56 17.10
CA VAL A 71 -10.60 -21.99 16.79
C VAL A 71 -9.83 -22.68 17.90
N THR A 72 -10.45 -23.70 18.52
CA THR A 72 -9.75 -24.63 19.41
C THR A 72 -8.91 -25.62 18.57
N PRO A 73 -7.59 -25.76 18.83
CA PRO A 73 -6.75 -26.68 18.08
C PRO A 73 -7.21 -28.13 18.27
N SER A 74 -7.40 -28.86 17.17
CA SER A 74 -7.69 -30.30 17.22
C SER A 74 -6.39 -31.11 17.26
N ARG A 75 -6.48 -32.39 17.66
CA ARG A 75 -5.34 -33.33 17.64
C ARG A 75 -4.70 -33.49 16.25
N TYR A 76 -5.43 -33.17 15.19
CA TYR A 76 -4.97 -33.23 13.80
C TYR A 76 -4.64 -31.85 13.20
N ALA A 77 -4.59 -30.80 14.02
CA ALA A 77 -4.22 -29.47 13.55
C ALA A 77 -2.77 -29.48 13.06
N VAL A 78 -2.56 -29.16 11.79
CA VAL A 78 -1.23 -29.00 11.20
C VAL A 78 -0.74 -27.60 11.47
N ASP A 79 0.47 -27.48 12.01
CA ASP A 79 1.05 -26.21 12.40
C ASP A 79 1.43 -25.36 11.17
N LYS A 80 0.78 -24.20 10.99
CA LYS A 80 0.99 -23.32 9.83
C LYS A 80 2.36 -22.62 9.83
N LYS A 81 3.12 -22.73 10.93
CA LYS A 81 4.46 -22.12 11.08
C LYS A 81 5.48 -22.60 10.04
N GLN A 82 5.26 -23.73 9.38
CA GLN A 82 6.15 -24.24 8.33
C GLN A 82 5.88 -23.64 6.93
N ALA A 83 4.92 -22.72 6.80
CA ALA A 83 4.67 -22.04 5.52
C ALA A 83 5.80 -21.07 5.16
N LYS A 84 6.21 -21.06 3.88
CA LYS A 84 7.30 -20.19 3.37
C LYS A 84 7.11 -18.68 3.65
N ASN A 85 5.88 -18.23 3.88
CA ASN A 85 5.52 -16.84 4.20
C ASN A 85 5.02 -16.66 5.65
N ALA A 86 5.45 -17.51 6.58
CA ALA A 86 4.96 -17.50 7.96
C ALA A 86 5.17 -16.14 8.67
N PHE A 87 6.31 -15.47 8.46
CA PHE A 87 6.56 -14.16 9.07
C PHE A 87 5.49 -13.13 8.67
N ALA A 88 5.34 -12.88 7.37
CA ALA A 88 4.39 -11.91 6.85
C ALA A 88 2.94 -12.29 7.24
N ALA A 89 2.60 -13.58 7.19
CA ALA A 89 1.29 -14.10 7.63
C ALA A 89 1.00 -13.81 9.11
N ASN A 90 1.96 -14.09 9.99
CA ASN A 90 1.82 -13.89 11.44
C ASN A 90 1.75 -12.41 11.81
N THR A 91 2.34 -11.53 11.00
CA THR A 91 2.30 -10.08 11.21
C THR A 91 1.12 -9.37 10.55
N MET A 92 0.26 -10.05 9.81
CA MET A 92 -0.85 -9.44 9.04
C MET A 92 -1.74 -8.45 9.82
N PRO A 93 -2.28 -8.78 11.02
CA PRO A 93 -3.13 -7.84 11.75
C PRO A 93 -2.36 -6.60 12.21
N TYR A 94 -1.10 -6.74 12.59
CA TYR A 94 -0.25 -5.64 13.06
C TYR A 94 0.16 -4.73 11.90
N THR A 95 0.60 -5.31 10.79
CA THR A 95 0.93 -4.54 9.58
C THR A 95 -0.31 -3.84 9.02
N GLY A 96 -1.48 -4.48 9.05
CA GLY A 96 -2.74 -3.86 8.65
C GLY A 96 -3.13 -2.66 9.52
N LEU A 97 -2.96 -2.75 10.84
CA LEU A 97 -3.20 -1.63 11.76
C LEU A 97 -2.24 -0.46 11.53
N LEU A 98 -0.95 -0.76 11.31
CA LEU A 98 0.05 0.27 11.01
C LEU A 98 -0.22 0.95 9.65
N ILE A 99 -0.67 0.20 8.65
CA ILE A 99 -1.10 0.76 7.36
C ILE A 99 -2.35 1.62 7.52
N LEU A 100 -3.32 1.22 8.36
CA LEU A 100 -4.48 2.06 8.66
C LEU A 100 -4.05 3.41 9.24
N LEU A 101 -3.14 3.40 10.22
CA LEU A 101 -2.58 4.64 10.79
C LEU A 101 -1.88 5.48 9.71
N PHE A 102 -1.06 4.84 8.86
CA PHE A 102 -0.41 5.51 7.74
C PHE A 102 -1.41 6.14 6.77
N VAL A 103 -2.45 5.42 6.36
CA VAL A 103 -3.47 5.91 5.43
C VAL A 103 -4.22 7.10 6.01
N LEU A 104 -4.54 7.08 7.31
CA LEU A 104 -5.14 8.24 7.99
C LEU A 104 -4.20 9.45 7.91
N VAL A 105 -2.94 9.31 8.35
CA VAL A 105 -1.96 10.42 8.29
C VAL A 105 -1.76 10.92 6.86
N HIS A 106 -1.72 10.00 5.88
CA HIS A 106 -1.54 10.28 4.47
C HIS A 106 -2.70 11.08 3.88
N VAL A 107 -3.94 10.59 4.04
CA VAL A 107 -5.13 11.25 3.50
C VAL A 107 -5.34 12.60 4.18
N PHE A 108 -5.28 12.68 5.51
CA PHE A 108 -5.46 13.95 6.21
C PHE A 108 -4.35 14.96 5.88
N GLY A 109 -3.11 14.50 5.69
CA GLY A 109 -1.98 15.37 5.38
C GLY A 109 -2.05 16.05 4.01
N PHE A 110 -2.76 15.46 3.04
CA PHE A 110 -2.80 15.97 1.67
C PHE A 110 -4.20 16.43 1.21
N THR A 111 -5.27 15.80 1.68
CA THR A 111 -6.65 16.16 1.28
C THR A 111 -7.08 17.54 1.80
N PHE A 112 -6.59 17.96 2.97
CA PHE A 112 -6.94 19.25 3.58
C PHE A 112 -5.85 20.31 3.38
N SER A 113 -4.97 20.13 2.40
CA SER A 113 -4.03 21.19 2.02
C SER A 113 -4.83 22.39 1.48
N PRO A 114 -4.48 23.64 1.85
CA PRO A 114 -5.16 24.82 1.32
C PRO A 114 -5.15 24.81 -0.21
N GLU A 115 -6.29 25.12 -0.84
CA GLU A 115 -6.45 25.06 -2.30
C GLU A 115 -5.48 25.98 -3.04
N GLU A 116 -5.01 27.05 -2.39
CA GLU A 116 -4.07 28.01 -2.97
C GLU A 116 -2.62 27.49 -3.02
N ILE A 117 -2.31 26.40 -2.30
CA ILE A 117 -0.97 25.82 -2.25
C ILE A 117 -0.92 24.62 -3.21
N PRO A 118 -0.07 24.66 -4.26
CA PRO A 118 0.09 23.53 -5.15
C PRO A 118 0.49 22.26 -4.38
N ILE A 119 -0.17 21.13 -4.68
CA ILE A 119 0.08 19.86 -3.98
C ILE A 119 1.53 19.40 -4.09
N SER A 120 2.20 19.73 -5.19
CA SER A 120 3.65 19.53 -5.39
C SER A 120 4.49 20.17 -4.28
N VAL A 121 4.18 21.40 -3.88
CA VAL A 121 4.86 22.13 -2.79
C VAL A 121 4.57 21.46 -1.46
N THR A 122 3.32 21.08 -1.20
CA THR A 122 2.92 20.40 0.04
C THR A 122 3.64 19.07 0.21
N VAL A 123 3.69 18.24 -0.84
CA VAL A 123 4.39 16.95 -0.84
C VAL A 123 5.89 17.14 -0.62
N LYS A 124 6.55 18.06 -1.35
CA LYS A 124 7.97 18.37 -1.17
C LYS A 124 8.27 18.79 0.27
N SER A 125 7.50 19.74 0.79
CA SER A 125 7.66 20.30 2.13
C SER A 125 7.51 19.21 3.21
N ALA A 126 6.43 18.43 3.15
CA ALA A 126 6.15 17.38 4.12
C ALA A 126 7.23 16.29 4.12
N LEU A 127 7.59 15.77 2.94
CA LEU A 127 8.52 14.65 2.82
C LEU A 127 10.00 15.04 2.96
N SER A 128 10.33 16.34 2.88
CA SER A 128 11.67 16.82 3.23
C SER A 128 11.91 16.79 4.76
N GLY A 129 10.86 16.84 5.57
CA GLY A 129 10.96 16.79 7.02
C GLY A 129 11.40 15.41 7.52
N ILE A 130 12.49 15.34 8.28
CA ILE A 130 13.11 14.07 8.70
C ILE A 130 12.13 13.11 9.41
N PHE A 131 11.32 13.60 10.34
CA PHE A 131 10.39 12.74 11.08
C PHE A 131 9.25 12.23 10.21
N TYR A 132 8.67 13.10 9.37
CA TYR A 132 7.56 12.75 8.49
C TYR A 132 8.03 11.82 7.36
N GLY A 133 9.17 12.11 6.75
CA GLY A 133 9.79 11.25 5.73
C GLY A 133 10.19 9.87 6.28
N MET A 134 10.78 9.79 7.47
CA MET A 134 11.11 8.51 8.11
C MET A 134 9.87 7.70 8.48
N PHE A 135 8.79 8.36 8.93
CA PHE A 135 7.49 7.71 9.15
C PHE A 135 6.98 7.08 7.85
N TYR A 136 7.01 7.80 6.73
CA TYR A 136 6.61 7.28 5.42
C TYR A 136 7.48 6.09 4.98
N LEU A 137 8.80 6.20 5.11
CA LEU A 137 9.73 5.13 4.76
C LEU A 137 9.44 3.84 5.55
N PHE A 138 9.21 3.96 6.86
CA PHE A 138 8.82 2.85 7.72
C PHE A 138 7.46 2.26 7.28
N SER A 139 6.47 3.10 7.03
CA SER A 139 5.14 2.67 6.58
C SER A 139 5.18 1.94 5.24
N PHE A 140 6.05 2.35 4.30
CA PHE A 140 6.23 1.63 3.04
C PHE A 140 6.90 0.27 3.23
N ALA A 141 7.84 0.14 4.17
CA ALA A 141 8.41 -1.17 4.52
C ALA A 141 7.35 -2.11 5.13
N VAL A 142 6.49 -1.57 6.00
CA VAL A 142 5.34 -2.30 6.56
C VAL A 142 4.36 -2.71 5.45
N LEU A 143 4.04 -1.81 4.53
CA LEU A 143 3.20 -2.08 3.36
C LEU A 143 3.81 -3.20 2.51
N ALA A 144 5.12 -3.22 2.31
CA ALA A 144 5.78 -4.27 1.54
C ALA A 144 5.63 -5.65 2.20
N VAL A 145 5.77 -5.73 3.52
CA VAL A 145 5.53 -6.98 4.26
C VAL A 145 4.06 -7.41 4.12
N HIS A 146 3.11 -6.49 4.32
CA HIS A 146 1.68 -6.76 4.19
C HIS A 146 1.31 -7.26 2.78
N LEU A 147 1.82 -6.57 1.75
CA LEU A 147 1.57 -6.88 0.36
C LEU A 147 2.18 -8.23 -0.05
N SER A 148 3.35 -8.60 0.49
CA SER A 148 3.97 -9.90 0.22
C SER A 148 3.04 -11.06 0.57
N HIS A 149 2.44 -11.02 1.77
CA HIS A 149 1.47 -12.03 2.17
C HIS A 149 0.15 -11.89 1.41
N GLY A 150 -0.35 -10.66 1.27
CA GLY A 150 -1.59 -10.37 0.56
C GLY A 150 -1.59 -10.90 -0.87
N PHE A 151 -0.51 -10.67 -1.63
CA PHE A 151 -0.35 -11.14 -3.00
C PHE A 151 -0.36 -12.67 -3.09
N TRP A 152 0.41 -13.34 -2.22
CA TRP A 152 0.41 -14.80 -2.18
C TRP A 152 -0.99 -15.35 -1.84
N SER A 153 -1.59 -14.88 -0.75
CA SER A 153 -2.90 -15.34 -0.25
C SER A 153 -4.05 -15.09 -1.23
N MET A 154 -4.00 -13.96 -1.94
CA MET A 154 -4.95 -13.63 -3.01
C MET A 154 -4.91 -14.66 -4.14
N LEU A 155 -3.72 -15.00 -4.65
CA LEU A 155 -3.58 -15.99 -5.72
C LEU A 155 -4.07 -17.38 -5.29
N GLN A 156 -3.83 -17.75 -4.03
CA GLN A 156 -4.35 -18.98 -3.43
C GLN A 156 -5.89 -18.97 -3.37
N THR A 157 -6.50 -17.83 -3.02
CA THR A 157 -7.98 -17.67 -2.97
C THR A 157 -8.61 -17.86 -4.35
N PHE A 158 -7.95 -17.41 -5.42
CA PHE A 158 -8.42 -17.60 -6.80
C PHE A 158 -8.07 -18.96 -7.40
N GLY A 159 -7.52 -19.89 -6.61
CA GLY A 159 -7.15 -21.23 -7.09
C GLY A 159 -5.88 -21.26 -7.94
N VAL A 160 -5.14 -20.15 -8.03
CA VAL A 160 -3.84 -20.09 -8.71
C VAL A 160 -2.77 -20.69 -7.80
N ASN A 161 -2.87 -22.00 -7.55
CA ASN A 161 -1.96 -22.76 -6.71
C ASN A 161 -1.57 -24.09 -7.36
N HIS A 162 -0.36 -24.17 -7.92
CA HIS A 162 0.12 -25.39 -8.56
C HIS A 162 1.65 -25.46 -8.53
N PRO A 163 2.26 -26.64 -8.28
CA PRO A 163 3.72 -26.79 -8.18
C PRO A 163 4.51 -26.18 -9.34
N ARG A 164 3.97 -26.29 -10.57
CA ARG A 164 4.59 -25.77 -11.81
C ARG A 164 4.87 -24.26 -11.79
N TYR A 165 3.95 -23.46 -11.25
CA TYR A 165 4.08 -22.00 -11.25
C TYR A 165 4.25 -21.40 -9.85
N ASN A 166 4.10 -22.20 -8.77
CA ASN A 166 4.33 -21.74 -7.40
C ASN A 166 5.75 -21.22 -7.16
N ILE A 167 6.75 -21.70 -7.91
CA ILE A 167 8.13 -21.16 -7.86
C ILE A 167 8.15 -19.71 -8.36
N LEU A 168 7.46 -19.43 -9.48
CA LEU A 168 7.35 -18.07 -10.03
C LEU A 168 6.54 -17.17 -9.08
N ILE A 169 5.39 -17.65 -8.60
CA ILE A 169 4.55 -16.91 -7.64
C ILE A 169 5.36 -16.56 -6.39
N ALA A 170 6.14 -17.49 -5.85
CA ALA A 170 6.98 -17.23 -4.68
C ALA A 170 8.03 -16.14 -4.91
N ARG A 171 8.57 -16.01 -6.13
CA ARG A 171 9.45 -14.90 -6.48
C ARG A 171 8.68 -13.58 -6.58
N LEU A 172 7.53 -13.58 -7.25
CA LEU A 172 6.69 -12.40 -7.43
C LEU A 172 6.17 -11.84 -6.09
N THR A 173 5.91 -12.71 -5.12
CA THR A 173 5.59 -12.34 -3.72
C THR A 173 6.62 -11.39 -3.10
N TYR A 174 7.88 -11.43 -3.52
CA TYR A 174 8.91 -10.50 -3.03
C TYR A 174 9.22 -9.38 -4.03
N ILE A 175 9.21 -9.67 -5.32
CA ILE A 175 9.52 -8.68 -6.38
C ILE A 175 8.48 -7.55 -6.39
N ILE A 176 7.19 -7.88 -6.33
CA ILE A 176 6.11 -6.87 -6.43
C ILE A 176 6.16 -5.91 -5.23
N PRO A 177 6.22 -6.37 -3.96
CA PRO A 177 6.39 -5.46 -2.84
C PRO A 177 7.70 -4.69 -2.85
N ALA A 178 8.81 -5.30 -3.29
CA ALA A 178 10.08 -4.61 -3.39
C ALA A 178 10.02 -3.45 -4.40
N PHE A 179 9.33 -3.64 -5.54
CA PHE A 179 9.08 -2.56 -6.50
C PHE A 179 8.36 -1.38 -5.85
N PHE A 180 7.26 -1.62 -5.14
CA PHE A 180 6.52 -0.55 -4.46
C PHE A 180 7.33 0.11 -3.34
N LEU A 181 8.11 -0.67 -2.58
CA LEU A 181 9.00 -0.13 -1.55
C LEU A 181 10.06 0.79 -2.14
N LEU A 182 10.69 0.40 -3.25
CA LEU A 182 11.70 1.21 -3.90
C LEU A 182 11.11 2.47 -4.51
N LEU A 183 9.96 2.37 -5.18
CA LEU A 183 9.29 3.51 -5.78
C LEU A 183 8.77 4.48 -4.72
N PHE A 184 7.97 4.03 -3.75
CA PHE A 184 7.41 4.93 -2.75
C PHE A 184 8.43 5.36 -1.71
N GLY A 185 9.25 4.44 -1.21
CA GLY A 185 10.31 4.73 -0.24
C GLY A 185 11.43 5.59 -0.82
N GLY A 186 11.64 5.55 -2.13
CA GLY A 186 12.56 6.45 -2.81
C GLY A 186 12.11 7.91 -2.78
N ILE A 187 10.82 8.22 -2.66
CA ILE A 187 10.31 9.60 -2.70
C ILE A 187 10.75 10.40 -1.46
N PRO A 188 10.53 9.95 -0.20
CA PRO A 188 11.08 10.62 0.97
C PRO A 188 12.61 10.73 0.90
N LEU A 189 13.31 9.67 0.48
CA LEU A 189 14.77 9.71 0.36
C LEU A 189 15.25 10.72 -0.69
N TYR A 190 14.55 10.84 -1.81
CA TYR A 190 14.82 11.81 -2.86
C TYR A 190 14.74 13.25 -2.33
N PHE A 191 13.73 13.57 -1.52
CA PHE A 191 13.59 14.89 -0.91
C PHE A 191 14.57 15.13 0.25
N MET A 192 14.65 14.20 1.20
CA MET A 192 15.50 14.33 2.40
C MET A 192 17.00 14.38 2.08
N SER A 193 17.45 13.71 1.00
CA SER A 193 18.85 13.75 0.56
C SER A 193 19.22 15.02 -0.21
N GLY A 194 18.23 15.84 -0.59
CA GLY A 194 18.44 17.00 -1.45
C GLY A 194 18.57 16.67 -2.94
N ALA A 195 18.46 15.39 -3.35
CA ALA A 195 18.43 15.03 -4.77
C ALA A 195 17.26 15.70 -5.53
N GLY A 196 16.15 15.95 -4.83
CA GLY A 196 15.01 16.74 -5.31
C GLY A 196 15.11 18.25 -5.06
N ALA A 197 16.31 18.82 -4.96
CA ALA A 197 16.46 20.26 -4.75
C ALA A 197 15.77 21.08 -5.86
N SER A 198 15.91 20.65 -7.11
CA SER A 198 15.27 21.24 -8.30
C SER A 198 13.83 20.81 -8.52
N PHE A 199 13.23 20.04 -7.59
CA PHE A 199 11.82 19.69 -7.65
C PHE A 199 10.96 20.94 -7.55
#